data_AF-A0A1I8J597-F1
#
_entry.id   AF-A0A1I8J597-F1
#
_cell.length_a   1.000
_cell.length_b   1.000
_cell.length_c   1.000
_cell.angle_alpha   90.00
_cell.angle_beta   90.00
_cell.angle_gamma   90.00
#
_symmetry.space_group_name_H-M   'P 1'
#
loop_
_entity.id
_entity.type
_entity.pdbx_description
1 polymer ?
#
loop_
_entity_poly.entity_id
_entity_poly.type
_entity_poly.pdbx_seq_one_letter_code
_entity_poly.pdbx_strand_id
1 'polypeptide(L)'
;MCLTSACQEPQDVSKCDSKPCGLYATCTDTPGSYNCTCFDGFQGNGTDNCTDVDECLSSSKCDAHADCINLIGSFDCICKPGYYGNGTVCYRELA
;
A
#
# COMPACT_ATOMS: atom_id res chain seq x y z
N MET A 1 22.56 -32.07 13.93
CA MET A 1 22.65 -32.89 15.17
C MET A 1 21.88 -32.12 16.24
N CYS A 2 20.84 -32.72 16.82
CA CYS A 2 19.97 -32.10 17.83
C CYS A 2 20.61 -32.43 19.20
N LEU A 3 21.01 -31.43 20.00
CA LEU A 3 21.77 -31.67 21.26
C LEU A 3 21.04 -31.30 22.55
N THR A 4 19.84 -30.75 22.48
CA THR A 4 18.92 -30.59 23.62
C THR A 4 17.50 -30.55 23.05
N SER A 5 16.47 -30.62 23.88
CA SER A 5 15.04 -30.80 23.53
C SER A 5 14.37 -29.70 22.68
N ALA A 6 15.14 -28.95 21.90
CA ALA A 6 14.68 -28.13 20.80
C ALA A 6 15.61 -28.42 19.60
N CYS A 7 15.08 -29.04 18.56
CA CYS A 7 15.80 -29.05 17.30
C CYS A 7 15.78 -27.62 16.77
N GLN A 8 16.93 -26.95 16.87
CA GLN A 8 17.18 -25.69 16.21
C GLN A 8 16.98 -25.96 14.72
N GLU A 9 15.79 -25.64 14.21
CA GLU A 9 15.56 -25.40 12.79
C GLU A 9 16.63 -24.41 12.31
N PRO A 10 17.10 -24.47 11.07
CA PRO A 10 18.02 -23.48 10.52
C PRO A 10 17.30 -22.11 10.44
N GLN A 11 17.25 -21.39 11.56
CA GLN A 11 16.51 -20.13 11.76
C GLN A 11 17.36 -18.90 11.39
N ASP A 12 18.43 -19.09 10.62
CA ASP A 12 19.38 -18.00 10.29
C ASP A 12 19.45 -17.68 8.80
N VAL A 13 18.51 -18.20 8.00
CA VAL A 13 18.35 -17.81 6.59
C VAL A 13 17.02 -17.09 6.46
N SER A 14 17.07 -15.79 6.16
CA SER A 14 15.89 -14.99 5.85
C SER A 14 15.17 -15.61 4.65
N LYS A 15 13.87 -15.86 4.77
CA LYS A 15 13.08 -16.37 3.64
C LYS A 15 12.84 -15.27 2.62
N CYS A 16 12.91 -14.01 3.05
CA CYS A 16 12.81 -12.84 2.20
C CYS A 16 13.99 -12.65 1.24
N ASP A 17 15.15 -13.25 1.51
CA ASP A 17 16.32 -13.21 0.60
C ASP A 17 16.00 -13.84 -0.78
N SER A 18 15.08 -14.81 -0.81
CA SER A 18 14.62 -15.44 -2.05
C SER A 18 13.67 -14.56 -2.88
N LYS A 19 13.33 -13.37 -2.38
CA LYS A 19 12.33 -12.45 -2.94
C LYS A 19 11.01 -13.15 -3.28
N PRO A 20 10.34 -13.77 -2.28
CA PRO A 20 9.16 -14.59 -2.52
C PRO A 20 7.88 -13.77 -2.79
N CYS A 21 7.92 -12.45 -2.60
CA CYS A 21 6.78 -11.56 -2.76
C CYS A 21 6.72 -10.94 -4.16
N GLY A 22 5.52 -10.59 -4.59
CA GLY A 22 5.27 -9.93 -5.87
C GLY A 22 5.73 -8.47 -5.90
N LEU A 23 5.57 -7.83 -7.06
CA LEU A 23 5.82 -6.40 -7.19
C LEU A 23 4.89 -5.59 -6.29
N TYR A 24 5.41 -4.48 -5.76
CA TYR A 24 4.71 -3.58 -4.84
C TYR A 24 4.30 -4.24 -3.51
N ALA A 25 5.12 -5.17 -3.02
CA ALA A 25 4.94 -5.83 -1.72
C ALA A 25 6.23 -5.84 -0.88
N THR A 26 6.06 -5.79 0.43
CA THR A 26 7.11 -5.96 1.44
C THR A 26 7.11 -7.40 1.95
N CYS A 27 8.29 -7.99 2.06
CA CYS A 27 8.49 -9.27 2.75
C CYS A 27 8.91 -9.05 4.20
N THR A 28 8.26 -9.73 5.13
CA THR A 28 8.62 -9.73 6.56
C THR A 28 8.82 -11.17 7.03
N ASP A 29 9.99 -11.50 7.57
CA ASP A 29 10.22 -12.81 8.17
C ASP A 29 9.37 -12.97 9.44
N THR A 30 8.86 -14.18 9.65
CA THR A 30 8.11 -14.56 10.85
C THR A 30 8.74 -15.82 11.45
N PRO A 31 8.55 -16.11 12.75
CA PRO A 31 9.11 -17.32 13.35
C PRO A 31 8.69 -18.57 12.57
N GLY A 32 9.63 -19.23 11.90
CA GLY A 32 9.33 -20.39 11.06
C GLY A 32 8.68 -20.10 9.70
N SER A 33 8.42 -18.85 9.29
CA SER A 33 7.85 -18.52 7.96
C SER A 33 8.23 -17.11 7.45
N TYR A 34 7.51 -16.59 6.46
CA TYR A 34 7.52 -15.21 5.99
C TYR A 34 6.09 -14.74 5.71
N ASN A 35 5.90 -13.43 5.62
CA ASN A 35 4.65 -12.81 5.21
C ASN A 35 4.93 -11.78 4.12
N CYS A 36 4.09 -11.75 3.09
CA CYS A 36 4.11 -10.73 2.06
C CYS A 36 2.93 -9.79 2.28
N THR A 37 3.18 -8.48 2.28
CA THR A 37 2.15 -7.46 2.45
C THR A 37 2.30 -6.43 1.34
N CYS A 38 1.22 -6.11 0.63
CA CYS A 38 1.24 -5.04 -0.38
C CYS A 38 1.62 -3.70 0.25
N PHE A 39 2.27 -2.82 -0.53
CA PHE A 39 2.50 -1.44 -0.11
C PHE A 39 1.17 -0.70 0.11
N ASP A 40 1.22 0.38 0.89
CA ASP A 40 0.06 1.27 1.05
C ASP A 40 -0.39 1.78 -0.32
N GLY A 41 -1.72 1.83 -0.53
CA GLY A 41 -2.31 2.17 -1.84
C GLY A 41 -2.37 1.01 -2.84
N PHE A 42 -1.95 -0.19 -2.47
CA PHE A 42 -2.06 -1.39 -3.30
C PHE A 42 -2.90 -2.48 -2.62
N GLN A 43 -3.51 -3.34 -3.44
CA GLN A 43 -4.30 -4.48 -2.99
C GLN A 43 -3.80 -5.79 -3.59
N GLY A 44 -4.01 -6.89 -2.87
CA GLY A 44 -3.58 -8.21 -3.26
C GLY A 44 -3.19 -9.07 -2.05
N ASN A 45 -2.64 -10.25 -2.34
CA ASN A 45 -2.14 -11.17 -1.32
C ASN A 45 -0.65 -10.94 -0.97
N GLY A 46 0.04 -10.01 -1.65
CA GLY A 46 1.47 -9.73 -1.50
C GLY A 46 2.40 -10.77 -2.13
N THR A 47 1.95 -12.02 -2.30
CA THR A 47 2.74 -13.09 -2.96
C THR A 47 2.73 -12.93 -4.48
N ASP A 48 1.59 -12.55 -5.04
CA ASP A 48 1.46 -12.11 -6.42
C ASP A 48 1.69 -10.60 -6.53
N ASN A 49 1.81 -10.09 -7.75
CA ASN A 49 1.93 -8.65 -7.98
C ASN A 49 0.71 -7.93 -7.40
N CYS A 50 0.94 -6.98 -6.51
CA CYS A 50 -0.11 -6.14 -5.98
C CYS A 50 -0.58 -5.17 -7.07
N THR A 51 -1.88 -4.91 -7.09
CA THR A 51 -2.49 -3.97 -8.02
C THR A 51 -2.77 -2.66 -7.30
N ASP A 52 -2.53 -1.56 -8.01
CA ASP A 52 -2.91 -0.22 -7.56
C ASP A 52 -4.39 -0.16 -7.17
N VAL A 53 -4.68 0.48 -6.04
CA VAL A 53 -6.06 0.74 -5.62
C VAL A 53 -6.46 2.08 -6.18
N ASP A 54 -7.47 2.10 -7.05
CA ASP A 54 -8.03 3.37 -7.53
C ASP A 54 -8.92 3.99 -6.45
N GLU A 55 -8.37 4.90 -5.65
CA GLU A 55 -9.13 5.55 -4.58
C GLU A 55 -10.20 6.51 -5.10
N CYS A 56 -10.13 6.93 -6.38
CA CYS A 56 -11.12 7.79 -7.01
C CYS A 56 -12.43 7.06 -7.34
N LEU A 57 -12.43 5.73 -7.39
CA LEU A 57 -13.67 4.95 -7.45
C LEU A 57 -14.46 5.00 -6.13
N SER A 58 -13.85 5.45 -5.04
CA SER A 58 -14.51 5.71 -3.77
C SER A 58 -15.02 7.15 -3.70
N SER A 59 -16.34 7.34 -3.58
CA SER A 59 -16.99 8.65 -3.67
C SER A 59 -16.73 9.63 -2.50
N SER A 60 -15.86 9.29 -1.54
CA SER A 60 -15.70 10.02 -0.27
C SER A 60 -14.29 10.58 0.00
N LYS A 61 -13.37 10.51 -0.97
CA LYS A 61 -11.96 10.87 -0.75
C LYS A 61 -11.60 12.34 -1.02
N CYS A 62 -12.26 12.95 -2.00
CA CYS A 62 -12.04 14.36 -2.36
C CYS A 62 -13.27 15.23 -2.01
N ASP A 63 -13.06 16.55 -1.93
CA ASP A 63 -14.15 17.52 -1.82
C ASP A 63 -15.10 17.41 -3.02
N ALA A 64 -16.38 17.72 -2.84
CA ALA A 64 -17.37 17.73 -3.93
C ALA A 64 -17.00 18.75 -5.05
N HIS A 65 -16.24 19.77 -4.70
CA HIS A 65 -15.70 20.77 -5.61
C HIS A 65 -14.25 20.50 -6.04
N ALA A 66 -13.76 19.27 -5.87
CA ALA A 66 -12.48 18.81 -6.41
C ALA A 66 -12.69 17.72 -7.47
N ASP A 67 -11.68 17.56 -8.33
CA ASP A 67 -11.50 16.39 -9.19
C ASP A 67 -10.48 15.45 -8.55
N CYS A 68 -10.77 14.16 -8.57
CA CYS A 68 -9.88 13.11 -8.08
C CYS A 68 -9.00 12.60 -9.23
N ILE A 69 -7.71 12.44 -8.97
CA ILE A 69 -6.74 11.88 -9.90
C ILE A 69 -6.09 10.67 -9.25
N ASN A 70 -6.30 9.49 -9.84
CA ASN A 70 -5.64 8.28 -9.38
C ASN A 70 -4.15 8.32 -9.76
N LEU A 71 -3.28 8.01 -8.79
CA LEU A 71 -1.84 7.91 -8.97
C LEU A 71 -1.39 6.50 -8.56
N ILE A 72 -0.19 6.10 -8.97
CA ILE A 72 0.32 4.78 -8.56
C ILE A 72 0.66 4.80 -7.07
N GLY A 73 -0.08 4.03 -6.27
CA GLY A 73 0.06 3.90 -4.82
C GLY A 73 -0.59 5.03 -4.02
N SER A 74 -1.33 5.95 -4.65
CA SER A 74 -2.02 7.04 -3.97
C SER A 74 -3.05 7.71 -4.88
N PHE A 75 -3.68 8.76 -4.39
CA PHE A 75 -4.51 9.65 -5.19
C PHE A 75 -4.21 11.11 -4.85
N ASP A 76 -4.57 12.01 -5.75
CA ASP A 76 -4.55 13.45 -5.51
C ASP A 76 -5.94 14.05 -5.75
N CYS A 77 -6.22 15.13 -5.03
CA CYS A 77 -7.45 15.88 -5.17
C CYS A 77 -7.10 17.30 -5.59
N ILE A 78 -7.69 17.79 -6.68
CA ILE A 78 -7.44 19.14 -7.18
C ILE A 78 -8.75 19.92 -7.17
N CYS A 79 -8.79 21.06 -6.48
CA CYS A 79 -9.97 21.93 -6.50
C CYS A 79 -10.29 22.39 -7.92
N LYS A 80 -11.58 22.36 -8.27
CA LYS A 80 -12.09 22.80 -9.57
C LYS A 80 -11.84 24.31 -9.78
N PRO A 81 -11.82 24.78 -11.03
CA PRO A 81 -11.66 26.21 -11.32
C PRO A 81 -12.65 27.09 -10.54
N GLY A 82 -12.16 28.18 -9.94
CA GLY A 82 -12.95 29.05 -9.04
C GLY A 82 -13.00 28.58 -7.58
N TYR A 83 -12.28 27.52 -7.24
CA TYR A 83 -12.08 27.04 -5.88
C TYR A 83 -10.59 26.94 -5.53
N TYR A 84 -10.26 27.10 -4.26
CA TYR A 84 -8.90 26.98 -3.73
C TYR A 84 -8.89 26.14 -2.45
N GLY A 85 -7.77 25.49 -2.16
CA GLY A 85 -7.63 24.60 -1.00
C GLY A 85 -6.64 23.48 -1.26
N ASN A 86 -6.80 22.38 -0.52
CA ASN A 86 -5.95 21.19 -0.61
C ASN A 86 -6.64 20.01 -1.34
N GLY A 87 -7.76 20.28 -2.02
CA GLY A 87 -8.53 19.28 -2.76
C GLY A 87 -9.44 18.38 -1.91
N THR A 88 -9.06 18.08 -0.67
CA THR A 88 -9.95 17.42 0.31
C THR A 88 -10.91 18.42 0.96
N VAL A 89 -10.53 19.70 0.97
CA VAL A 89 -11.39 20.83 1.31
C VAL A 89 -11.17 21.93 0.27
N CYS A 90 -12.25 22.37 -0.36
CA CYS A 90 -12.23 23.43 -1.37
C CYS A 90 -13.15 24.58 -0.99
N TYR A 91 -12.58 25.78 -0.92
CA TYR A 91 -13.30 27.03 -0.68
C TYR A 91 -13.58 27.74 -1.99
N ARG A 92 -14.78 28.30 -2.13
CA ARG A 92 -15.09 29.15 -3.28
C ARG A 92 -14.25 30.42 -3.19
N GLU A 93 -13.56 30.76 -4.26
CA GLU A 93 -12.94 32.08 -4.41
C GLU A 93 -14.06 33.12 -4.56
N LEU A 94 -14.24 33.96 -3.54
CA LEU A 94 -15.15 35.10 -3.63
C LEU A 94 -14.42 36.19 -4.40
N ALA A 95 -14.79 36.36 -5.67
CA ALA A 95 -14.41 37.53 -6.46
C ALA A 95 -15.09 38.80 -5.93
#